data_AF-A0A9X3V9V6-F1
#
_entry.id   AF-A0A9X3V9V6-F1
#
_cell.length_a   1.000
_cell.length_b   1.000
_cell.length_c   1.000
_cell.angle_alpha   90.00
_cell.angle_beta   90.00
_cell.angle_gamma   90.00
#
_symmetry.space_group_name_H-M   'P 1'
#
loop_
_entity.id
_entity.type
_entity.pdbx_description
1 polymer ?
#
loop_
_entity_poly.entity_id
_entity_poly.type
_entity_poly.pdbx_seq_one_letter_code
_entity_poly.pdbx_strand_id
1 'polypeptide(L)'
;MGKEVERLDRETPGQFGLYVRRLDNGETFAYQADRRWYLASSAKLPLAISVLQEVQQGRLRLDQELRVEDRDKVDGSGALVWQPAGTQHSVETLLRRMLMDSDNTAANLLIRTIGADTFNTRAQALIGTRNVGTLTNFTQVRQEVYAELDPRARELAPIDLVRVAAAPMGPQRVQAVARALDVKKADLKVGTMDEAYTRYYTRGLNSATLAGYGGMLEQLVRGRLLTPENTQRLFKDLKFDTYDAYRLEAGLPRTVRFIHKTGTQWHRACHMGVIDPQDGGARAIVVATCAEGLDEMRQAGRLFEQLGRTITRTLLKDRPPSAANAAQASG
;
A
#
# COMPACT_ATOMS: atom_id res chain seq x y z
N MET A 1 22.15 -12.22 -3.62
CA MET A 1 20.77 -11.81 -3.94
C MET A 1 20.27 -12.50 -5.21
N GLY A 2 20.86 -12.25 -6.40
CA GLY A 2 20.38 -12.75 -7.70
C GLY A 2 20.01 -14.24 -7.76
N LYS A 3 20.95 -15.15 -7.48
CA LYS A 3 20.71 -16.61 -7.50
C LYS A 3 19.52 -17.07 -6.66
N GLU A 4 19.29 -16.42 -5.51
CA GLU A 4 18.19 -16.78 -4.62
C GLU A 4 16.86 -16.24 -5.16
N VAL A 5 16.85 -15.03 -5.73
CA VAL A 5 15.66 -14.47 -6.39
C VAL A 5 15.26 -15.32 -7.61
N GLU A 6 16.22 -15.76 -8.41
CA GLU A 6 15.96 -16.69 -9.55
C GLU A 6 15.42 -18.05 -9.08
N ARG A 7 15.89 -18.56 -7.94
CA ARG A 7 15.37 -19.79 -7.33
C ARG A 7 13.92 -19.59 -6.90
N LEU A 8 13.61 -18.49 -6.21
CA LEU A 8 12.26 -18.15 -5.77
C LEU A 8 11.30 -17.98 -6.94
N ASP A 9 11.76 -17.38 -8.04
CA ASP A 9 10.95 -17.22 -9.26
C ASP A 9 10.52 -18.56 -9.85
N ARG A 10 11.45 -19.52 -9.97
CA ARG A 10 11.13 -20.88 -10.45
C ARG A 10 10.17 -21.66 -9.56
N GLU A 11 10.17 -21.38 -8.25
CA GLU A 11 9.34 -22.10 -7.26
C GLU A 11 7.98 -21.43 -7.01
N THR A 12 7.82 -20.17 -7.43
CA THR A 12 6.61 -19.39 -7.19
C THR A 12 5.61 -19.62 -8.33
N PRO A 13 4.36 -20.03 -8.06
CA PRO A 13 3.37 -20.30 -9.12
C PRO A 13 2.82 -19.03 -9.81
N GLY A 14 3.10 -17.86 -9.24
CA GLY A 14 2.77 -16.54 -9.79
C GLY A 14 4.04 -15.74 -10.08
N GLN A 15 3.90 -14.43 -10.29
CA GLN A 15 5.05 -13.56 -10.55
C GLN A 15 5.30 -12.63 -9.36
N PHE A 16 6.54 -12.19 -9.19
CA PHE A 16 6.87 -11.13 -8.24
C PHE A 16 7.94 -10.20 -8.79
N GLY A 17 8.00 -9.02 -8.19
CA GLY A 17 9.07 -8.07 -8.41
C GLY A 17 9.74 -7.73 -7.09
N LEU A 18 11.01 -7.34 -7.19
CA LEU A 18 11.81 -6.90 -6.05
C LEU A 18 12.69 -5.73 -6.48
N TYR A 19 12.66 -4.67 -5.70
CA TYR A 19 13.61 -3.57 -5.75
C TYR A 19 14.24 -3.43 -4.37
N VAL A 20 15.57 -3.47 -4.32
CA VAL A 20 16.35 -3.27 -3.11
C VAL A 20 17.45 -2.26 -3.40
N ARG A 21 17.57 -1.22 -2.59
CA ARG A 21 18.62 -0.20 -2.73
C ARG A 21 19.26 0.13 -1.40
N ARG A 22 20.58 0.04 -1.38
CA ARG A 22 21.43 0.40 -0.25
C ARG A 22 21.83 1.87 -0.36
N LEU A 23 21.48 2.67 0.65
CA LEU A 23 21.77 4.11 0.61
C LEU A 23 23.19 4.46 1.05
N ASP A 24 23.89 3.54 1.74
CA ASP A 24 25.28 3.72 2.19
C ASP A 24 26.29 3.68 1.04
N ASN A 25 26.04 2.86 0.02
CA ASN A 25 26.95 2.67 -1.12
C ASN A 25 26.30 2.81 -2.51
N GLY A 26 24.98 3.04 -2.57
CA GLY A 26 24.23 3.19 -3.81
C GLY A 26 23.92 1.89 -4.57
N GLU A 27 24.36 0.73 -4.05
CA GLU A 27 24.12 -0.57 -4.66
C GLU A 27 22.62 -0.83 -4.80
N THR A 28 22.20 -1.26 -6.00
CA THR A 28 20.79 -1.51 -6.31
C THR A 28 20.64 -2.90 -6.93
N PHE A 29 19.70 -3.67 -6.40
CA PHE A 29 19.22 -4.91 -6.99
C PHE A 29 17.77 -4.72 -7.45
N ALA A 30 17.50 -5.05 -8.71
CA ALA A 30 16.18 -4.90 -9.32
C ALA A 30 15.80 -6.19 -10.06
N TYR A 31 14.59 -6.67 -9.83
CA TYR A 31 13.99 -7.82 -10.50
C TYR A 31 12.54 -7.49 -10.83
N GLN A 32 12.19 -7.46 -12.12
CA GLN A 32 10.87 -7.05 -12.62
C GLN A 32 10.39 -5.70 -12.02
N ALA A 33 11.32 -4.80 -11.72
CA ALA A 33 11.06 -3.59 -10.94
C ALA A 33 10.53 -2.42 -11.80
N ASP A 34 10.76 -2.45 -13.11
CA ASP A 34 10.42 -1.36 -14.04
C ASP A 34 9.03 -1.47 -14.67
N ARG A 35 8.38 -2.64 -14.57
CA ARG A 35 6.95 -2.77 -14.89
C ARG A 35 6.10 -2.27 -13.72
N ARG A 36 4.86 -1.86 -14.01
CA ARG A 36 3.91 -1.45 -12.97
C ARG A 36 3.30 -2.68 -12.27
N TRP A 37 3.18 -2.56 -10.95
CA TRP A 37 2.52 -3.50 -10.06
C TRP A 37 1.33 -2.81 -9.40
N TYR A 38 0.22 -3.54 -9.24
CA TYR A 38 -0.95 -3.03 -8.53
C TYR A 38 -0.63 -2.83 -7.05
N LEU A 39 -0.78 -1.60 -6.54
CA LEU A 39 -0.30 -1.20 -5.20
C LEU A 39 -1.20 -1.67 -4.06
N ALA A 40 -2.50 -1.87 -4.32
CA ALA A 40 -3.50 -2.01 -3.28
C ALA A 40 -3.34 -0.92 -2.20
N SER A 41 -3.38 -1.28 -0.92
CA SER A 41 -3.21 -0.33 0.20
C SER A 41 -1.81 0.30 0.31
N SER A 42 -0.81 -0.12 -0.47
CA SER A 42 0.47 0.60 -0.52
C SER A 42 0.31 2.01 -1.12
N ALA A 43 -0.75 2.27 -1.91
CA ALA A 43 -1.08 3.62 -2.40
C ALA A 43 -1.35 4.65 -1.28
N LYS A 44 -1.55 4.21 -0.03
CA LYS A 44 -1.77 5.10 1.12
C LYS A 44 -0.52 5.82 1.60
N LEU A 45 0.67 5.33 1.28
CA LEU A 45 1.91 6.03 1.64
C LEU A 45 2.13 7.30 0.81
N PRO A 46 2.07 7.29 -0.54
CA PRO A 46 2.13 8.54 -1.29
C PRO A 46 0.99 9.50 -0.93
N LEU A 47 -0.18 8.98 -0.53
CA LEU A 47 -1.27 9.80 0.02
C LEU A 47 -0.89 10.46 1.35
N ALA A 48 -0.32 9.72 2.30
CA ALA A 48 0.13 10.28 3.57
C ALA A 48 1.19 11.37 3.39
N ILE A 49 2.17 11.13 2.51
CA ILE A 49 3.18 12.13 2.16
C ILE A 49 2.51 13.37 1.56
N SER A 50 1.53 13.18 0.67
CA SER A 50 0.79 14.29 0.04
C SER A 50 0.03 15.13 1.06
N VAL A 51 -0.69 14.51 1.99
CA VAL A 51 -1.42 15.19 3.07
C VAL A 51 -0.45 15.95 3.99
N LEU A 52 0.67 15.34 4.38
CA LEU A 52 1.66 16.03 5.22
C LEU A 52 2.33 17.20 4.48
N GLN A 53 2.45 17.14 3.15
CA GLN A 53 2.88 18.28 2.35
C GLN A 53 1.84 19.41 2.32
N GLU A 54 0.54 19.10 2.30
CA GLU A 54 -0.52 20.11 2.47
C GLU A 54 -0.45 20.77 3.86
N VAL A 55 -0.14 19.99 4.90
CA VAL A 55 0.08 20.50 6.26
C VAL A 55 1.29 21.45 6.31
N GLN A 56 2.42 21.07 5.73
CA GLN A 56 3.62 21.92 5.67
C GLN A 56 3.39 23.23 4.92
N GLN A 57 2.47 23.23 3.97
CA GLN A 57 2.12 24.39 3.17
C GLN A 57 1.02 25.24 3.83
N GLY A 58 0.61 24.89 5.06
CA GLY A 58 -0.40 25.62 5.83
C GLY A 58 -1.83 25.47 5.28
N ARG A 59 -2.06 24.57 4.32
CA ARG A 59 -3.38 24.33 3.71
C ARG A 59 -4.24 23.34 4.48
N LEU A 60 -3.62 22.54 5.34
CA LEU A 60 -4.27 21.70 6.33
C LEU A 60 -3.57 21.86 7.69
N ARG A 61 -4.25 21.52 8.77
CA ARG A 61 -3.63 21.36 10.09
C ARG A 61 -3.83 19.95 10.59
N LEU A 62 -2.87 19.43 11.36
CA LEU A 62 -2.96 18.09 11.94
C LEU A 62 -4.15 17.94 12.90
N ASP A 63 -4.46 19.01 13.64
CA ASP A 63 -5.58 19.11 14.58
C ASP A 63 -6.92 19.49 13.92
N GLN A 64 -6.94 19.68 12.60
CA GLN A 64 -8.18 19.99 11.89
C GLN A 64 -9.11 18.78 11.91
N GLU A 65 -10.29 18.96 12.49
CA GLU A 65 -11.34 17.96 12.51
C GLU A 65 -12.02 17.83 11.14
N LEU A 66 -12.06 16.61 10.61
CA LEU A 66 -12.72 16.28 9.36
C LEU A 66 -13.91 15.36 9.63
N ARG A 67 -15.05 15.70 9.02
CA ARG A 67 -16.29 14.95 9.14
C ARG A 67 -16.31 13.77 8.18
N VAL A 68 -16.48 12.56 8.71
CA VAL A 68 -16.77 11.36 7.93
C VAL A 68 -18.17 11.46 7.33
N GLU A 69 -18.28 11.28 6.02
CA GLU A 69 -19.55 11.28 5.28
C GLU A 69 -19.83 9.89 4.70
N ASP A 70 -21.08 9.60 4.34
CA ASP A 70 -21.43 8.29 3.75
C ASP A 70 -20.71 8.02 2.42
N ARG A 71 -20.31 9.09 1.69
CA ARG A 71 -19.51 8.95 0.47
C ARG A 71 -18.08 8.45 0.70
N ASP A 72 -17.55 8.58 1.92
CA ASP A 72 -16.20 8.14 2.26
C ASP A 72 -16.16 6.65 2.63
N LYS A 73 -17.30 6.11 3.09
CA LYS A 73 -17.41 4.75 3.64
C LYS A 73 -17.25 3.71 2.55
N VAL A 74 -16.31 2.78 2.74
CA VAL A 74 -16.07 1.69 1.80
C VAL A 74 -15.59 0.44 2.52
N ASP A 75 -15.84 -0.73 1.92
CA ASP A 75 -15.40 -2.01 2.46
C ASP A 75 -13.87 -2.15 2.51
N GLY A 76 -13.41 -3.20 3.19
CA GLY A 76 -12.01 -3.57 3.33
C GLY A 76 -11.50 -3.36 4.75
N SER A 77 -10.27 -2.90 4.89
CA SER A 77 -9.63 -2.70 6.20
C SER A 77 -10.07 -1.40 6.86
N GLY A 78 -10.04 -1.39 8.20
CA GLY A 78 -10.41 -0.24 9.02
C GLY A 78 -11.80 -0.33 9.63
N ALA A 79 -12.02 0.45 10.68
CA ALA A 79 -13.27 0.46 11.43
C ALA A 79 -14.10 1.72 11.22
N LEU A 80 -13.58 2.76 10.55
CA LEU A 80 -14.32 4.01 10.31
C LEU A 80 -15.57 3.79 9.44
N VAL A 81 -15.57 2.79 8.57
CA VAL A 81 -16.73 2.43 7.74
C VAL A 81 -18.00 2.18 8.58
N TRP A 82 -17.85 1.70 9.82
CA TRP A 82 -18.95 1.35 10.72
C TRP A 82 -19.37 2.50 11.64
N GLN A 83 -18.64 3.61 11.64
CA GLN A 83 -19.01 4.76 12.45
C GLN A 83 -20.16 5.55 11.81
N PRO A 84 -21.00 6.21 12.62
CA PRO A 84 -22.04 7.09 12.11
C PRO A 84 -21.44 8.18 11.22
N ALA A 85 -22.11 8.50 10.11
CA ALA A 85 -21.77 9.69 9.35
C ALA A 85 -21.97 10.92 10.24
N GLY A 86 -21.07 11.90 10.14
CA GLY A 86 -21.00 13.00 11.10
C GLY A 86 -19.93 12.86 12.16
N THR A 87 -19.39 11.65 12.38
CA THR A 87 -18.26 11.48 13.29
C THR A 87 -17.06 12.28 12.78
N GLN A 88 -16.38 12.98 13.67
CA GLN A 88 -15.22 13.82 13.37
C GLN A 88 -13.94 13.15 13.85
N HIS A 89 -12.88 13.27 13.05
CA HIS A 89 -11.54 12.87 13.42
C HIS A 89 -10.54 13.91 12.92
N SER A 90 -9.50 14.18 13.70
CA SER A 90 -8.39 15.01 13.28
C SER A 90 -7.65 14.41 12.07
N VAL A 91 -7.03 15.26 11.24
CA VAL A 91 -6.15 14.83 10.14
C VAL A 91 -5.07 13.86 10.64
N GLU A 92 -4.48 14.13 11.81
CA GLU A 92 -3.52 13.25 12.46
C GLU A 92 -4.09 11.85 12.75
N THR A 93 -5.30 11.79 13.33
CA THR A 93 -5.97 10.52 13.62
C THR A 93 -6.25 9.74 12.34
N LEU A 94 -6.69 10.41 11.28
CA LEU A 94 -6.98 9.78 10.00
C LEU A 94 -5.71 9.24 9.32
N LEU A 95 -4.60 9.99 9.35
CA LEU A 95 -3.30 9.51 8.86
C LEU A 95 -2.86 8.24 9.59
N ARG A 96 -2.91 8.26 10.93
CA ARG A 96 -2.54 7.12 11.76
C ARG A 96 -3.40 5.89 11.45
N ARG A 97 -4.73 6.02 11.45
CA ARG A 97 -5.65 4.91 11.15
C ARG A 97 -5.43 4.37 9.72
N MET A 98 -5.22 5.26 8.75
CA MET A 98 -4.94 4.89 7.38
C MET A 98 -3.64 4.07 7.24
N LEU A 99 -2.59 4.39 7.99
CA LEU A 99 -1.31 3.72 7.87
C LEU A 99 -1.21 2.46 8.74
N MET A 100 -1.62 2.55 10.01
CA MET A 100 -1.54 1.46 11.00
C MET A 100 -2.58 0.37 10.74
N ASP A 101 -3.85 0.75 10.59
CA ASP A 101 -4.98 -0.17 10.41
C ASP A 101 -5.34 -0.39 8.94
N SER A 102 -4.63 0.31 8.04
CA SER A 102 -4.92 0.31 6.61
C SER A 102 -6.33 0.81 6.29
N ASP A 103 -6.92 1.68 7.12
CA ASP A 103 -8.32 2.10 7.05
C ASP A 103 -8.66 2.76 5.69
N ASN A 104 -9.56 2.13 4.92
CA ASN A 104 -9.95 2.61 3.59
C ASN A 104 -10.85 3.85 3.65
N THR A 105 -11.69 3.97 4.67
CA THR A 105 -12.58 5.12 4.83
C THR A 105 -11.78 6.36 5.24
N ALA A 106 -10.75 6.21 6.09
CA ALA A 106 -9.78 7.27 6.35
C ALA A 106 -9.09 7.74 5.06
N ALA A 107 -8.64 6.80 4.23
CA ALA A 107 -7.97 7.12 2.97
C ALA A 107 -8.89 7.88 2.00
N ASN A 108 -10.14 7.44 1.85
CA ASN A 108 -11.13 8.12 1.02
C ASN A 108 -11.39 9.55 1.50
N LEU A 109 -11.57 9.74 2.82
CA LEU A 109 -11.76 11.05 3.42
C LEU A 109 -10.56 11.97 3.16
N LEU A 110 -9.33 11.46 3.30
CA LEU A 110 -8.11 12.23 3.03
C LEU A 110 -7.97 12.58 1.54
N ILE A 111 -8.28 11.65 0.62
CA ILE A 111 -8.30 11.93 -0.83
C ILE A 111 -9.34 13.00 -1.16
N ARG A 112 -10.55 12.91 -0.59
CA ARG A 112 -11.60 13.92 -0.76
C ARG A 112 -11.14 15.29 -0.25
N THR A 113 -10.42 15.31 0.87
CA THR A 113 -9.95 16.54 1.51
C THR A 113 -8.90 17.27 0.67
N ILE A 114 -7.90 16.56 0.15
CA ILE A 114 -6.84 17.18 -0.66
C ILE A 114 -7.21 17.32 -2.15
N GLY A 115 -8.22 16.58 -2.61
CA GLY A 115 -8.62 16.48 -4.00
C GLY A 115 -7.85 15.40 -4.77
N ALA A 116 -8.56 14.68 -5.64
CA ALA A 116 -7.98 13.60 -6.44
C ALA A 116 -6.89 14.08 -7.41
N ASP A 117 -7.04 15.29 -7.97
CA ASP A 117 -6.06 15.89 -8.88
C ASP A 117 -4.77 16.23 -8.12
N THR A 118 -4.87 16.93 -6.98
CA THR A 118 -3.73 17.20 -6.10
C THR A 118 -3.01 15.91 -5.72
N PHE A 119 -3.76 14.87 -5.33
CA PHE A 119 -3.18 13.58 -5.00
C PHE A 119 -2.40 12.97 -6.17
N ASN A 120 -2.98 12.94 -7.37
CA ASN A 120 -2.33 12.37 -8.55
C ASN A 120 -1.12 13.19 -9.01
N THR A 121 -1.21 14.52 -9.02
CA THR A 121 -0.06 15.40 -9.33
C THR A 121 1.09 15.16 -8.35
N ARG A 122 0.80 15.08 -7.05
CA ARG A 122 1.82 14.78 -6.04
C ARG A 122 2.38 13.37 -6.19
N ALA A 123 1.54 12.36 -6.40
CA ALA A 123 1.99 10.99 -6.62
C ALA A 123 2.92 10.86 -7.84
N GLN A 124 2.61 11.57 -8.93
CA GLN A 124 3.47 11.66 -10.12
C GLN A 124 4.80 12.35 -9.83
N ALA A 125 4.81 13.42 -9.03
CA ALA A 125 6.04 14.07 -8.60
C ALA A 125 6.90 13.19 -7.67
N LEU A 126 6.25 12.40 -6.82
CA LEU A 126 6.90 11.50 -5.86
C LEU A 126 7.52 10.26 -6.52
N ILE A 127 6.78 9.62 -7.43
CA ILE A 127 7.12 8.30 -7.98
C ILE A 127 7.67 8.40 -9.42
N GLY A 128 7.31 9.47 -10.13
CA GLY A 128 7.62 9.71 -11.54
C GLY A 128 6.38 9.50 -12.44
N THR A 129 6.14 10.43 -13.37
CA THR A 129 4.96 10.45 -14.26
C THR A 129 4.79 9.18 -15.09
N ARG A 130 5.89 8.58 -15.55
CA ARG A 130 5.88 7.30 -16.29
C ARG A 130 5.80 6.08 -15.36
N ASN A 131 6.10 6.25 -14.08
CA ASN A 131 6.23 5.17 -13.12
C ASN A 131 4.95 4.88 -12.34
N VAL A 132 3.96 5.77 -12.34
CA VAL A 132 2.70 5.62 -11.60
C VAL A 132 1.50 5.72 -12.53
N GLY A 133 0.51 4.85 -12.34
CA GLY A 133 -0.81 4.99 -12.96
C GLY A 133 -1.70 5.93 -12.15
N THR A 134 -2.87 6.28 -12.68
CA THR A 134 -3.83 7.09 -11.92
C THR A 134 -4.21 6.38 -10.62
N LEU A 135 -4.02 7.06 -9.48
CA LEU A 135 -4.42 6.59 -8.16
C LEU A 135 -5.84 7.09 -7.88
N THR A 136 -6.76 6.16 -7.66
CA THR A 136 -8.16 6.44 -7.37
C THR A 136 -8.43 6.25 -5.88
N ASN A 137 -9.59 6.71 -5.42
CA ASN A 137 -10.07 6.32 -4.09
C ASN A 137 -10.52 4.85 -4.08
N PHE A 138 -10.72 4.28 -2.89
CA PHE A 138 -11.03 2.86 -2.70
C PHE A 138 -12.48 2.52 -3.07
N THR A 139 -13.39 3.49 -3.08
CA THR A 139 -14.75 3.33 -3.61
C THR A 139 -14.70 3.08 -5.11
N GLN A 140 -13.95 3.90 -5.84
CA GLN A 140 -13.77 3.79 -7.27
C GLN A 140 -13.08 2.47 -7.66
N VAL A 141 -12.17 1.94 -6.84
CA VAL A 141 -11.60 0.59 -7.06
C VAL A 141 -12.72 -0.45 -7.16
N ARG A 142 -13.70 -0.43 -6.24
CA ARG A 142 -14.80 -1.41 -6.23
C ARG A 142 -15.75 -1.19 -7.39
N GLN A 143 -16.14 0.06 -7.63
CA GLN A 143 -16.98 0.46 -8.75
C GLN A 143 -16.38 -0.01 -10.08
N GLU A 144 -15.08 0.22 -10.30
CA GLU A 144 -14.41 -0.15 -11.56
C GLU A 144 -14.21 -1.66 -11.72
N VAL A 145 -13.93 -2.39 -10.63
CA VAL A 145 -13.89 -3.86 -10.69
C VAL A 145 -15.27 -4.43 -11.02
N TYR A 146 -16.32 -3.95 -10.36
CA TYR A 146 -17.68 -4.42 -10.62
C TYR A 146 -18.20 -3.93 -11.99
N ALA A 147 -17.65 -2.82 -12.53
CA ALA A 147 -17.98 -2.35 -13.87
C ALA A 147 -17.52 -3.31 -14.99
N GLU A 148 -16.55 -4.18 -14.70
CA GLU A 148 -16.15 -5.27 -15.60
C GLU A 148 -17.25 -6.36 -15.68
N LEU A 149 -18.10 -6.50 -14.65
CA LEU A 149 -19.30 -7.34 -14.68
C LEU A 149 -20.46 -6.63 -15.40
N ASP A 150 -20.74 -5.38 -15.01
CA ASP A 150 -21.76 -4.53 -15.65
C ASP A 150 -21.44 -3.03 -15.44
N PRO A 151 -21.40 -2.18 -16.49
CA PRO A 151 -21.00 -0.78 -16.39
C PRO A 151 -21.76 0.06 -15.37
N ARG A 152 -23.02 -0.28 -15.06
CA ARG A 152 -23.85 0.42 -14.07
C ARG A 152 -23.25 0.38 -12.67
N ALA A 153 -22.34 -0.56 -12.39
CA ALA A 153 -21.64 -0.63 -11.12
C ALA A 153 -20.82 0.61 -10.78
N ARG A 154 -20.52 1.48 -11.76
CA ARG A 154 -19.90 2.80 -11.50
C ARG A 154 -20.77 3.73 -10.67
N GLU A 155 -22.09 3.55 -10.75
CA GLU A 155 -23.07 4.39 -10.05
C GLU A 155 -23.48 3.81 -8.69
N LEU A 156 -22.95 2.65 -8.29
CA LEU A 156 -23.26 2.06 -6.99
C LEU A 156 -22.82 2.98 -5.86
N ALA A 157 -23.75 3.28 -4.96
CA ALA A 157 -23.47 4.06 -3.78
C ALA A 157 -22.51 3.29 -2.85
N PRO A 158 -21.68 3.98 -2.05
CA PRO A 158 -20.66 3.30 -1.26
C PRO A 158 -21.22 2.30 -0.24
N ILE A 159 -22.42 2.56 0.30
CA ILE A 159 -23.11 1.60 1.18
C ILE A 159 -23.49 0.29 0.47
N ASP A 160 -23.81 0.35 -0.82
CA ASP A 160 -24.14 -0.84 -1.60
C ASP A 160 -22.88 -1.66 -1.90
N LEU A 161 -21.74 -0.99 -2.11
CA LEU A 161 -20.45 -1.66 -2.21
C LEU A 161 -20.10 -2.39 -0.91
N VAL A 162 -20.36 -1.79 0.26
CA VAL A 162 -20.17 -2.42 1.58
C VAL A 162 -21.08 -3.65 1.72
N ARG A 163 -22.35 -3.56 1.31
CA ARG A 163 -23.30 -4.69 1.35
C ARG A 163 -22.88 -5.81 0.41
N VAL A 164 -22.48 -5.48 -0.82
CA VAL A 164 -21.92 -6.45 -1.77
C VAL A 164 -20.70 -7.13 -1.17
N ALA A 165 -19.87 -6.36 -0.44
CA ALA A 165 -18.65 -6.87 0.16
C ALA A 165 -18.86 -7.86 1.31
N ALA A 166 -20.04 -7.90 1.92
CA ALA A 166 -20.40 -8.92 2.91
C ALA A 166 -20.53 -10.33 2.31
N ALA A 167 -20.74 -10.46 0.99
CA ALA A 167 -20.77 -11.76 0.33
C ALA A 167 -19.34 -12.32 0.16
N PRO A 168 -19.10 -13.63 0.39
CA PRO A 168 -17.81 -14.24 0.13
C PRO A 168 -17.31 -14.00 -1.29
N MET A 169 -15.99 -13.87 -1.47
CA MET A 169 -15.40 -13.74 -2.81
C MET A 169 -15.68 -14.99 -3.64
N GLY A 170 -15.88 -14.81 -4.96
CA GLY A 170 -16.23 -15.89 -5.88
C GLY A 170 -17.66 -15.75 -6.40
N PRO A 171 -18.37 -16.87 -6.70
CA PRO A 171 -19.72 -16.84 -7.28
C PRO A 171 -20.74 -16.07 -6.45
N GLN A 172 -20.62 -16.08 -5.12
CA GLN A 172 -21.51 -15.36 -4.21
C GLN A 172 -21.35 -13.85 -4.34
N ARG A 173 -20.11 -13.37 -4.51
CA ARG A 173 -19.83 -11.95 -4.76
C ARG A 173 -20.42 -11.50 -6.09
N VAL A 174 -20.25 -12.29 -7.16
CA VAL A 174 -20.86 -12.01 -8.47
C VAL A 174 -22.38 -11.87 -8.35
N GLN A 175 -23.02 -12.78 -7.61
CA GLN A 175 -24.46 -12.71 -7.42
C GLN A 175 -24.90 -11.53 -6.53
N ALA A 176 -24.08 -11.14 -5.55
CA ALA A 176 -24.33 -9.94 -4.77
C ALA A 176 -24.27 -8.67 -5.62
N VAL A 177 -23.30 -8.57 -6.54
CA VAL A 177 -23.24 -7.47 -7.52
C VAL A 177 -24.49 -7.46 -8.40
N ALA A 178 -24.88 -8.61 -8.96
CA ALA A 178 -26.08 -8.71 -9.80
C ALA A 178 -27.34 -8.23 -9.07
N ARG A 179 -27.51 -8.62 -7.80
CA ARG A 179 -28.63 -8.15 -6.97
C ARG A 179 -28.58 -6.66 -6.68
N ALA A 180 -27.40 -6.11 -6.39
CA ALA A 180 -27.24 -4.67 -6.12
C ALA A 180 -27.56 -3.81 -7.36
N LEU A 181 -27.41 -4.37 -8.56
CA LEU A 181 -27.71 -3.71 -9.82
C LEU A 181 -29.13 -3.98 -10.35
N ASP A 182 -29.89 -4.85 -9.68
CA ASP A 182 -31.18 -5.37 -10.15
C ASP A 182 -31.11 -6.00 -11.55
N VAL A 183 -30.15 -6.91 -11.75
CA VAL A 183 -29.93 -7.61 -13.03
C VAL A 183 -29.87 -9.12 -12.84
N LYS A 184 -30.15 -9.88 -13.90
CA LYS A 184 -29.92 -11.32 -13.88
C LYS A 184 -28.43 -11.60 -14.02
N LYS A 185 -27.94 -12.60 -13.29
CA LYS A 185 -26.55 -13.07 -13.39
C LYS A 185 -26.15 -13.45 -14.83
N ALA A 186 -27.10 -13.98 -15.60
CA ALA A 186 -26.89 -14.37 -16.99
C ALA A 186 -26.60 -13.17 -17.93
N ASP A 187 -26.95 -11.96 -17.51
CA ASP A 187 -26.78 -10.74 -18.31
C ASP A 187 -25.43 -10.05 -18.05
N LEU A 188 -24.63 -10.56 -17.11
CA LEU A 188 -23.32 -10.00 -16.78
C LEU A 188 -22.29 -10.29 -17.88
N LYS A 189 -21.41 -9.32 -18.15
CA LYS A 189 -20.36 -9.40 -19.18
C LYS A 189 -19.31 -10.47 -18.91
N VAL A 190 -19.03 -10.75 -17.64
CA VAL A 190 -18.12 -11.81 -17.19
C VAL A 190 -18.75 -12.59 -16.05
N GLY A 191 -18.38 -13.86 -15.94
CA GLY A 191 -19.01 -14.80 -15.00
C GLY A 191 -18.35 -14.87 -13.62
N THR A 192 -17.14 -14.34 -13.45
CA THR A 192 -16.30 -14.55 -12.26
C THR A 192 -15.65 -13.27 -11.76
N MET A 193 -15.34 -13.24 -10.46
CA MET A 193 -14.54 -12.17 -9.87
C MET A 193 -13.10 -12.19 -10.38
N ASP A 194 -12.54 -13.37 -10.67
CA ASP A 194 -11.18 -13.51 -11.21
C ASP A 194 -11.01 -12.79 -12.54
N GLU A 195 -11.97 -12.96 -13.45
CA GLU A 195 -11.95 -12.29 -14.74
C GLU A 195 -12.16 -10.78 -14.58
N ALA A 196 -13.09 -10.35 -13.73
CA ALA A 196 -13.33 -8.94 -13.44
C ALA A 196 -12.08 -8.23 -12.88
N TYR A 197 -11.41 -8.81 -11.87
CA TYR A 197 -10.17 -8.26 -11.34
C TYR A 197 -9.04 -8.29 -12.36
N THR A 198 -8.92 -9.36 -13.15
CA THR A 198 -7.89 -9.46 -14.21
C THR A 198 -8.05 -8.33 -15.22
N ARG A 199 -9.27 -8.09 -15.73
CA ARG A 199 -9.56 -6.98 -16.64
C ARG A 199 -9.33 -5.61 -15.99
N TYR A 200 -9.70 -5.44 -14.73
CA TYR A 200 -9.43 -4.20 -14.00
C TYR A 200 -7.92 -3.92 -13.89
N TYR A 201 -7.10 -4.93 -13.59
CA TYR A 201 -5.65 -4.76 -13.43
C TYR A 201 -4.93 -4.36 -14.72
N THR A 202 -5.41 -4.79 -15.90
CA THR A 202 -4.78 -4.40 -17.19
C THR A 202 -4.92 -2.91 -17.50
N ARG A 203 -5.87 -2.21 -16.86
CA ARG A 203 -6.05 -0.76 -17.01
C ARG A 203 -4.94 0.06 -16.37
N GLY A 204 -4.10 -0.56 -15.54
CA GLY A 204 -2.97 0.13 -14.89
C GLY A 204 -3.36 1.15 -13.83
N LEU A 205 -4.63 1.18 -13.39
CA LEU A 205 -5.08 2.01 -12.28
C LEU A 205 -4.44 1.54 -10.97
N ASN A 206 -4.19 2.49 -10.06
CA ASN A 206 -3.63 2.23 -8.73
C ASN A 206 -2.35 1.37 -8.76
N SER A 207 -1.47 1.63 -9.72
CA SER A 207 -0.26 0.85 -9.95
C SER A 207 0.98 1.73 -9.96
N ALA A 208 2.14 1.17 -9.61
CA ALA A 208 3.43 1.83 -9.79
C ALA A 208 4.57 0.85 -10.06
N THR A 209 5.66 1.33 -10.65
CA THR A 209 6.91 0.57 -10.74
C THR A 209 7.56 0.49 -9.36
N LEU A 210 8.21 -0.64 -9.06
CA LEU A 210 8.89 -0.82 -7.77
C LEU A 210 10.09 0.11 -7.66
N ALA A 211 10.79 0.36 -8.78
CA ALA A 211 11.90 1.30 -8.83
C ALA A 211 11.45 2.74 -8.55
N GLY A 212 10.34 3.19 -9.13
CA GLY A 212 9.79 4.53 -8.87
C GLY A 212 9.33 4.67 -7.42
N TYR A 213 8.64 3.65 -6.89
CA TYR A 213 8.22 3.64 -5.49
C TYR A 213 9.42 3.61 -4.52
N GLY A 214 10.46 2.84 -4.83
CA GLY A 214 11.72 2.82 -4.09
C GLY A 214 12.43 4.18 -4.11
N GLY A 215 12.42 4.87 -5.26
CA GLY A 215 12.92 6.24 -5.37
C GLY A 215 12.20 7.20 -4.43
N MET A 216 10.87 7.13 -4.34
CA MET A 216 10.09 7.91 -3.37
C MET A 216 10.53 7.64 -1.92
N LEU A 217 10.71 6.36 -1.54
CA LEU A 217 11.16 5.97 -0.20
C LEU A 217 12.57 6.49 0.12
N GLU A 218 13.48 6.47 -0.86
CA GLU A 218 14.81 7.08 -0.70
C GLU A 218 14.69 8.59 -0.44
N GLN A 219 13.89 9.32 -1.23
CA GLN A 219 13.72 10.76 -1.01
C GLN A 219 13.09 11.07 0.35
N LEU A 220 12.15 10.23 0.82
CA LEU A 220 11.53 10.36 2.14
C LEU A 220 12.60 10.29 3.24
N VAL A 221 13.40 9.23 3.23
CA VAL A 221 14.38 8.96 4.28
C VAL A 221 15.55 9.94 4.25
N ARG A 222 15.90 10.47 3.07
CA ARG A 222 16.87 11.57 2.93
C ARG A 222 16.32 12.93 3.40
N GLY A 223 15.09 13.00 3.93
CA GLY A 223 14.48 14.23 4.43
C GLY A 223 14.13 15.24 3.34
N ARG A 224 13.94 14.80 2.09
CA ARG A 224 13.68 15.68 0.94
C ARG A 224 12.20 15.90 0.66
N LEU A 225 11.32 15.07 1.23
CA LEU A 225 9.88 15.12 0.97
C LEU A 225 9.08 15.81 2.07
N LEU A 226 9.56 15.74 3.31
CA LEU A 226 8.88 16.21 4.51
C LEU A 226 9.88 16.86 5.47
N THR A 227 9.38 17.72 6.37
CA THR A 227 10.15 18.25 7.49
C THR A 227 10.59 17.12 8.42
N PRO A 228 11.63 17.32 9.27
CA PRO A 228 12.06 16.31 10.22
C PRO A 228 10.93 15.83 11.15
N GLU A 229 10.10 16.75 11.65
CA GLU A 229 8.96 16.45 12.51
C GLU A 229 7.92 15.55 11.82
N ASN A 230 7.49 15.92 10.61
CA ASN A 230 6.51 15.13 9.85
C ASN A 230 7.09 13.80 9.37
N THR A 231 8.40 13.74 9.11
CA THR A 231 9.09 12.48 8.78
C THR A 231 9.05 11.51 9.95
N GLN A 232 9.38 11.98 11.17
CA GLN A 232 9.32 11.14 12.38
C GLN A 232 7.90 10.68 12.69
N ARG A 233 6.92 11.56 12.55
CA ARG A 233 5.49 11.22 12.67
C ARG A 233 5.10 10.11 11.70
N LEU A 234 5.45 10.29 10.41
CA LEU A 234 5.16 9.30 9.39
C LEU A 234 5.86 7.96 9.67
N PHE A 235 7.10 7.97 10.16
CA PHE A 235 7.81 6.73 10.51
C PHE A 235 7.10 5.97 11.64
N LYS A 236 6.64 6.69 12.68
CA LYS A 236 5.86 6.09 13.76
C LYS A 236 4.58 5.42 13.23
N ASP A 237 3.84 6.11 12.36
CA ASP A 237 2.62 5.57 11.75
C ASP A 237 2.91 4.48 10.70
N LEU A 238 4.16 4.38 10.24
CA LEU A 238 4.70 3.29 9.43
C LEU A 238 5.43 2.23 10.27
N LYS A 239 5.07 2.08 11.55
CA LYS A 239 5.48 0.93 12.38
C LYS A 239 6.95 0.90 12.78
N PHE A 240 7.63 2.06 12.81
CA PHE A 240 9.06 2.16 13.17
C PHE A 240 9.45 1.40 14.47
N ASP A 241 8.63 1.50 15.51
CA ASP A 241 8.90 0.89 16.83
C ASP A 241 8.15 -0.44 17.08
N THR A 242 7.51 -1.00 16.06
CA THR A 242 6.75 -2.25 16.17
C THR A 242 7.39 -3.36 15.34
N TYR A 243 7.18 -4.61 15.75
CA TYR A 243 7.59 -5.79 15.00
C TYR A 243 6.44 -6.79 14.98
N ASP A 244 5.77 -6.90 13.83
CA ASP A 244 4.56 -7.72 13.67
C ASP A 244 4.88 -9.15 13.19
N ALA A 245 6.13 -9.41 12.81
CA ALA A 245 6.56 -10.67 12.21
C ALA A 245 5.70 -11.07 10.99
N TYR A 246 5.34 -10.08 10.15
CA TYR A 246 4.44 -10.27 9.02
C TYR A 246 5.13 -10.04 7.68
N ARG A 247 4.94 -10.97 6.73
CA ARG A 247 5.47 -10.92 5.35
C ARG A 247 6.99 -10.69 5.33
N LEU A 248 7.46 -9.60 4.72
CA LEU A 248 8.88 -9.31 4.56
C LEU A 248 9.58 -9.17 5.91
N GLU A 249 8.90 -8.57 6.89
CA GLU A 249 9.43 -8.36 8.24
C GLU A 249 9.68 -9.68 8.99
N ALA A 250 8.89 -10.72 8.73
CA ALA A 250 9.08 -12.05 9.32
C ALA A 250 10.44 -12.67 8.97
N GLY A 251 11.02 -12.25 7.84
CA GLY A 251 12.36 -12.68 7.41
C GLY A 251 13.49 -11.76 7.90
N LEU A 252 13.19 -10.63 8.53
CA LEU A 252 14.17 -9.66 9.02
C LEU A 252 14.50 -9.92 10.50
N PRO A 253 15.73 -9.61 10.95
CA PRO A 253 16.09 -9.69 12.37
C PRO A 253 15.25 -8.71 13.20
N ARG A 254 14.93 -9.07 14.45
CA ARG A 254 14.27 -8.15 15.40
C ARG A 254 15.11 -6.94 15.78
N THR A 255 16.40 -6.98 15.49
CA THR A 255 17.37 -5.92 15.84
C THR A 255 17.40 -4.78 14.83
N VAL A 256 16.79 -4.93 13.65
CA VAL A 256 16.66 -3.83 12.69
C VAL A 256 15.33 -3.12 12.88
N ARG A 257 15.30 -1.83 12.57
CA ARG A 257 14.05 -1.06 12.51
C ARG A 257 13.52 -1.12 11.09
N PHE A 258 12.21 -1.23 10.91
CA PHE A 258 11.62 -1.33 9.59
C PHE A 258 10.35 -0.49 9.51
N ILE A 259 10.40 0.62 8.79
CA ILE A 259 9.17 1.33 8.44
C ILE A 259 8.54 0.66 7.23
N HIS A 260 7.25 0.36 7.27
CA HIS A 260 6.66 -0.39 6.17
C HIS A 260 5.16 -0.15 5.97
N LYS A 261 4.73 -0.36 4.73
CA LYS A 261 3.33 -0.43 4.34
C LYS A 261 3.08 -1.68 3.48
N THR A 262 2.03 -2.40 3.84
CA THR A 262 1.54 -3.55 3.09
C THR A 262 0.33 -3.18 2.24
N GLY A 263 0.18 -3.91 1.13
CA GLY A 263 -0.99 -3.88 0.26
C GLY A 263 -1.49 -5.30 0.01
N THR A 264 -2.81 -5.49 0.02
CA THR A 264 -3.47 -6.76 -0.31
C THR A 264 -4.74 -6.47 -1.07
N GLN A 265 -4.93 -7.15 -2.19
CA GLN A 265 -6.14 -7.10 -3.00
C GLN A 265 -6.15 -8.37 -3.86
N TRP A 266 -7.33 -8.95 -4.11
CA TRP A 266 -7.52 -10.18 -4.89
C TRP A 266 -6.38 -10.59 -5.86
N HIS A 267 -5.64 -11.64 -5.49
CA HIS A 267 -4.44 -12.19 -6.15
C HIS A 267 -3.27 -11.20 -6.39
N ARG A 268 -3.17 -10.15 -5.57
CA ARG A 268 -2.15 -9.11 -5.59
C ARG A 268 -1.74 -8.77 -4.16
N ALA A 269 -0.44 -8.73 -3.91
CA ALA A 269 0.09 -8.33 -2.62
C ALA A 269 1.35 -7.49 -2.80
N CYS A 270 1.58 -6.55 -1.89
CA CYS A 270 2.80 -5.76 -1.85
C CYS A 270 3.29 -5.57 -0.41
N HIS A 271 4.59 -5.36 -0.27
CA HIS A 271 5.25 -4.97 0.97
C HIS A 271 6.38 -4.00 0.62
N MET A 272 6.21 -2.74 1.00
CA MET A 272 7.19 -1.68 0.75
C MET A 272 7.69 -1.13 2.08
N GLY A 273 8.94 -0.71 2.14
CA GLY A 273 9.47 -0.11 3.36
C GLY A 273 10.95 0.23 3.29
N VAL A 274 11.48 0.69 4.42
CA VAL A 274 12.89 1.00 4.58
C VAL A 274 13.40 0.41 5.89
N ILE A 275 14.45 -0.39 5.78
CA ILE A 275 15.16 -0.98 6.91
C ILE A 275 16.20 0.03 7.40
N ASP A 276 16.28 0.22 8.72
CA ASP A 276 17.09 1.21 9.43
C ASP A 276 16.97 2.63 8.81
N PRO A 277 15.76 3.22 8.80
CA PRO A 277 15.49 4.51 8.15
C PRO A 277 15.99 5.73 8.94
N GLN A 278 16.49 5.56 10.16
CA GLN A 278 17.02 6.63 11.00
C GLN A 278 18.29 7.28 10.43
N ASP A 279 18.78 8.34 11.09
CA ASP A 279 20.04 9.00 10.79
C ASP A 279 20.15 9.50 9.34
N GLY A 280 19.05 10.04 8.80
CA GLY A 280 18.96 10.53 7.42
C GLY A 280 19.17 9.45 6.36
N GLY A 281 19.01 8.18 6.72
CA GLY A 281 19.20 7.04 5.84
C GLY A 281 20.65 6.61 5.64
N ALA A 282 21.58 7.04 6.48
CA ALA A 282 23.00 6.72 6.34
C ALA A 282 23.29 5.22 6.20
N ARG A 283 22.44 4.36 6.79
CA ARG A 283 22.53 2.89 6.71
C ARG A 283 21.32 2.24 6.04
N ALA A 284 20.39 3.04 5.53
CA ALA A 284 19.08 2.56 5.13
C ALA A 284 19.16 1.58 3.94
N ILE A 285 18.26 0.60 3.96
CA ILE A 285 17.98 -0.28 2.82
C ILE A 285 16.52 -0.08 2.42
N VAL A 286 16.30 0.50 1.26
CA VAL A 286 14.97 0.63 0.66
C VAL A 286 14.58 -0.70 0.05
N VAL A 287 13.36 -1.16 0.33
CA VAL A 287 12.80 -2.40 -0.20
C VAL A 287 11.40 -2.16 -0.73
N ALA A 288 11.16 -2.55 -1.98
CA ALA A 288 9.83 -2.56 -2.58
C ALA A 288 9.59 -3.90 -3.28
N THR A 289 8.54 -4.63 -2.89
CA THR A 289 8.17 -5.89 -3.53
C THR A 289 6.65 -6.00 -3.68
N CYS A 290 6.24 -6.58 -4.81
CA CYS A 290 4.88 -6.97 -5.07
C CYS A 290 4.84 -8.37 -5.70
N ALA A 291 3.73 -9.07 -5.52
CA ALA A 291 3.44 -10.37 -6.09
C ALA A 291 2.06 -10.36 -6.75
N GLU A 292 1.92 -11.20 -7.77
CA GLU A 292 0.72 -11.29 -8.59
C GLU A 292 0.42 -12.73 -8.98
N GLY A 293 -0.85 -13.11 -9.03
CA GLY A 293 -1.27 -14.48 -9.35
C GLY A 293 -1.03 -15.47 -8.20
N LEU A 294 -1.01 -14.96 -6.96
CA LEU A 294 -0.77 -15.75 -5.75
C LEU A 294 -1.93 -15.58 -4.76
N ASP A 295 -2.19 -16.62 -3.98
CA ASP A 295 -2.93 -16.48 -2.72
C ASP A 295 -2.15 -15.56 -1.78
N GLU A 296 -2.77 -14.44 -1.41
CA GLU A 296 -2.10 -13.28 -0.82
C GLU A 296 -1.70 -13.50 0.63
N MET A 297 -2.36 -14.44 1.31
CA MET A 297 -2.11 -14.77 2.71
C MET A 297 -1.14 -15.93 2.84
N ARG A 298 -1.25 -16.95 1.99
CA ARG A 298 -0.44 -18.17 2.07
C ARG A 298 0.79 -18.12 1.18
N GLN A 299 0.61 -17.87 -0.10
CA GLN A 299 1.70 -17.97 -1.08
C GLN A 299 2.55 -16.68 -1.07
N ALA A 300 1.91 -15.52 -1.23
CA ALA A 300 2.62 -14.24 -1.22
C ALA A 300 3.27 -13.96 0.15
N GLY A 301 2.61 -14.34 1.24
CA GLY A 301 3.17 -14.23 2.60
C GLY A 301 4.50 -14.98 2.75
N ARG A 302 4.52 -16.27 2.38
CA ARG A 302 5.74 -17.10 2.40
C ARG A 302 6.83 -16.57 1.46
N LEU A 303 6.45 -16.11 0.26
CA LEU A 303 7.41 -15.51 -0.67
C LEU A 303 8.08 -14.28 -0.06
N PHE A 304 7.31 -13.34 0.49
CA PHE A 304 7.86 -12.13 1.08
C PHE A 304 8.74 -12.42 2.29
N GLU A 305 8.37 -13.40 3.13
CA GLU A 305 9.23 -13.85 4.23
C GLU A 305 10.56 -14.39 3.71
N GLN A 306 10.55 -15.21 2.66
CA GLN A 306 11.79 -15.73 2.05
C GLN A 306 12.64 -14.61 1.44
N LEU A 307 12.02 -13.59 0.85
CA LEU A 307 12.72 -12.38 0.40
C LEU A 307 13.35 -11.61 1.57
N GLY A 308 12.63 -11.47 2.70
CA GLY A 308 13.16 -10.91 3.94
C GLY A 308 14.39 -11.69 4.43
N ARG A 309 14.31 -13.02 4.50
CA ARG A 309 15.46 -13.88 4.89
C ARG A 309 16.63 -13.76 3.92
N THR A 310 16.35 -13.51 2.65
CA THR A 310 17.38 -13.30 1.62
C THR A 310 18.09 -11.97 1.84
N ILE A 311 17.35 -10.89 2.11
CA ILE A 311 17.91 -9.59 2.51
C ILE A 311 18.77 -9.75 3.77
N THR A 312 18.27 -10.45 4.79
CA THR A 312 19.00 -10.71 6.02
C THR A 312 20.35 -11.38 5.76
N ARG A 313 20.34 -12.51 5.03
CA ARG A 313 21.56 -13.29 4.74
C ARG A 313 22.56 -12.55 3.87
N THR A 314 22.09 -11.69 2.97
CA THR A 314 22.96 -11.10 1.92
C THR A 314 23.39 -9.67 2.22
N LEU A 315 22.59 -8.90 2.95
CA LEU A 315 22.82 -7.46 3.16
C LEU A 315 22.98 -7.07 4.63
N LEU A 316 22.47 -7.88 5.58
CA LEU A 316 22.46 -7.53 7.01
C LEU A 316 23.39 -8.38 7.88
N LYS A 317 23.75 -9.61 7.44
CA LYS A 317 24.48 -10.59 8.27
C LYS A 317 25.74 -10.04 8.94
N ASP A 318 26.54 -9.26 8.22
CA ASP A 318 27.82 -8.74 8.70
C ASP A 318 27.76 -7.24 9.04
N ARG A 319 26.54 -6.67 9.15
CA ARG A 319 26.37 -5.27 9.55
C ARG A 319 26.30 -5.16 11.07
N PRO A 320 27.14 -4.32 11.71
CA PRO A 320 26.94 -4.01 13.11
C PRO A 320 25.57 -3.30 13.31
N PRO A 321 24.93 -3.48 14.47
CA PRO A 321 23.69 -2.78 14.79
C PRO A 321 23.91 -1.26 14.71
N SER A 322 22.88 -0.50 14.33
CA SER A 322 22.96 0.97 14.38
C SER A 322 23.15 1.42 15.84
N ALA A 323 23.79 2.57 16.05
CA ALA A 323 23.99 3.12 17.39
C ALA A 323 22.65 3.30 18.13
N ALA A 324 21.60 3.72 17.42
CA ALA A 324 20.24 3.81 17.94
C ALA A 324 19.68 2.44 18.38
N ASN A 325 19.90 1.37 17.62
CA ASN A 325 19.42 0.03 17.97
C ASN A 325 20.25 -0.58 19.12
N ALA A 326 21.55 -0.26 19.22
CA ALA A 326 22.41 -0.73 20.30
C ALA A 326 22.05 -0.10 21.67
N ALA A 327 21.70 1.20 21.69
CA ALA A 327 21.30 1.91 22.89
C ALA A 327 19.97 1.42 23.49
N GLN A 328 19.08 0.86 22.67
CA GLN A 328 17.80 0.30 23.13
C GLN A 328 17.88 -1.18 23.51
N ALA A 329 18.88 -1.93 23.03
CA ALA A 329 19.09 -3.32 23.43
C ALA A 329 19.76 -3.47 24.82
N SER A 330 20.21 -2.35 25.40
CA SER A 330 20.92 -2.27 26.67
C SER A 330 20.09 -1.67 27.82
N GLY A 331 18.81 -1.35 27.57
CA GLY A 331 17.84 -0.89 28.57
C GLY A 331 16.60 -1.76 28.57
#